data_AF-A0A356X2Y3-F1
#
_entry.id   AF-A0A356X2Y3-F1
#
_cell.length_a   1.000
_cell.length_b   1.000
_cell.length_c   1.000
_cell.angle_alpha   90.00
_cell.angle_beta   90.00
_cell.angle_gamma   90.00
#
_symmetry.space_group_name_H-M   'P 1'
#
loop_
_entity.id
_entity.type
_entity.pdbx_description
1 polymer ?
#
loop_
_entity_poly.entity_id
_entity_poly.type
_entity_poly.pdbx_seq_one_letter_code
_entity_poly.pdbx_strand_id
1 'polypeptide(L)'
;PDIEERLISRFGWGLSADLKMPEYETRYAILERKANDNGIEIDPQIIEFIAHNFKSNVRDLEGAVIKLLAHASLQNIDDIDLAMAKRVLKDMVKDSNTQISIEQIQNYVCDYFGIDTNKVREKTRKQEIVEARQIAMFLSKKFTKSSL
;
A
#
# COMPACT_ATOMS: atom_id res chain seq x y z
N PRO A 1 -18.89 13.80 7.50
CA PRO A 1 -18.65 15.19 7.93
C PRO A 1 -18.20 16.01 6.72
N ASP A 2 -19.13 16.77 6.15
CA ASP A 2 -18.82 17.63 5.00
C ASP A 2 -17.97 18.81 5.47
N ILE A 3 -16.91 19.11 4.72
CA ILE A 3 -16.07 20.29 4.95
C ILE A 3 -16.84 21.51 4.43
N GLU A 4 -16.96 22.57 5.24
CA GLU A 4 -17.64 23.80 4.84
C GLU A 4 -16.97 24.46 3.61
N GLU A 5 -17.78 24.90 2.64
CA GLU A 5 -17.31 25.57 1.40
C GLU A 5 -16.36 26.75 1.65
N ARG A 6 -16.56 27.47 2.78
CA ARG A 6 -15.70 28.60 3.15
C ARG A 6 -14.27 28.18 3.45
N LEU A 7 -14.05 26.97 3.97
CA LEU A 7 -12.72 26.42 4.23
C LEU A 7 -12.04 26.00 2.92
N ILE A 8 -12.79 25.39 2.00
CA ILE A 8 -12.29 25.00 0.67
C ILE A 8 -11.80 26.24 -0.10
N SER A 9 -12.60 27.31 -0.11
CA SER A 9 -12.22 28.58 -0.76
C SER A 9 -10.96 29.16 -0.13
N ARG A 10 -10.83 29.19 1.21
CA ARG A 10 -9.63 29.70 1.87
C ARG A 10 -8.37 28.87 1.58
N PHE A 11 -8.47 27.54 1.55
CA PHE A 11 -7.34 26.68 1.21
C PHE A 11 -6.91 26.83 -0.26
N GLY A 12 -7.86 27.06 -1.16
CA GLY A 12 -7.58 27.29 -2.58
C GLY A 12 -6.80 28.58 -2.88
N TRP A 13 -6.84 29.57 -1.98
CA TRP A 13 -6.10 30.83 -2.12
C TRP A 13 -4.68 30.75 -1.52
N GLY A 14 -4.35 29.66 -0.82
CA GLY A 14 -3.01 29.38 -0.32
C GLY A 14 -2.11 28.74 -1.38
N LEU A 15 -0.82 28.60 -1.07
CA LEU A 15 0.09 27.78 -1.86
C LEU A 15 -0.27 26.31 -1.64
N SER A 16 -0.94 25.69 -2.61
CA SER A 16 -1.19 24.25 -2.62
C SER A 16 -0.02 23.52 -3.28
N ALA A 17 0.44 22.45 -2.64
CA ALA A 17 1.44 21.54 -3.20
C ALA A 17 0.82 20.14 -3.26
N ASP A 18 0.97 19.50 -4.41
CA ASP A 18 0.53 18.12 -4.61
C ASP A 18 1.53 17.17 -3.93
N LEU A 19 1.01 16.23 -3.13
CA LEU A 19 1.81 15.22 -2.44
C LEU A 19 1.67 13.89 -3.18
N LYS A 20 2.71 13.55 -3.93
CA LYS A 20 2.79 12.28 -4.65
C LYS A 20 3.45 11.19 -3.81
N MET A 21 3.22 9.94 -4.18
CA MET A 21 3.99 8.83 -3.62
C MET A 21 5.47 9.01 -3.97
N PRO A 22 6.39 8.78 -3.01
CA PRO A 22 7.80 8.94 -3.25
C PRO A 22 8.34 7.88 -4.21
N GLU A 23 9.17 8.31 -5.16
CA GLU A 23 9.98 7.41 -5.99
C GLU A 23 11.04 6.68 -5.15
N TYR A 24 11.69 5.67 -5.75
CA TYR A 24 12.65 4.83 -5.04
C TYR A 24 13.74 5.64 -4.33
N GLU A 25 14.34 6.60 -5.03
CA GLU A 25 15.41 7.45 -4.54
C GLU A 25 14.94 8.28 -3.35
N THR A 26 13.72 8.80 -3.41
CA THR A 26 13.09 9.55 -2.33
C THR A 26 12.79 8.63 -1.13
N ARG A 27 12.33 7.40 -1.35
CA ARG A 27 12.11 6.42 -0.27
C ARG A 27 13.42 6.06 0.42
N TYR A 28 14.48 5.85 -0.35
CA TYR A 28 15.82 5.59 0.17
C TYR A 28 16.30 6.75 1.05
N ALA A 29 16.22 7.99 0.54
CA ALA A 29 16.64 9.18 1.29
C ALA A 29 15.82 9.40 2.57
N ILE A 30 14.51 9.10 2.54
CA ILE A 30 13.66 9.16 3.75
C ILE A 30 14.15 8.16 4.80
N LEU A 31 14.42 6.91 4.40
CA LEU A 31 14.87 5.86 5.31
C LEU A 31 16.26 6.16 5.90
N GLU A 32 17.21 6.60 5.06
CA GLU A 32 18.56 6.99 5.48
C GLU A 32 18.51 8.15 6.47
N ARG A 33 17.75 9.20 6.15
CA ARG A 33 17.53 10.32 7.08
C ARG A 33 16.90 9.84 8.38
N LYS A 34 15.91 8.95 8.32
CA LYS A 34 15.25 8.42 9.53
C LYS A 34 16.21 7.61 10.40
N ALA A 35 17.08 6.80 9.81
CA ALA A 35 18.10 6.05 10.54
C ALA A 35 19.08 7.00 11.26
N ASN A 36 19.56 8.01 10.53
CA ASN A 36 20.45 9.05 11.06
C ASN A 36 19.80 9.87 12.19
N ASP A 37 18.53 10.26 12.04
CA ASP A 37 17.78 11.00 13.07
C ASP A 37 17.60 10.18 14.36
N ASN A 38 17.62 8.84 14.26
CA ASN A 38 17.57 7.93 15.42
C ASN A 38 18.98 7.55 15.93
N GLY A 39 20.05 8.06 15.31
CA GLY A 39 21.44 7.84 15.72
C GLY A 39 21.97 6.45 15.41
N ILE A 40 21.46 5.79 14.36
CA ILE A 40 21.77 4.38 14.07
C ILE A 40 22.31 4.26 12.66
N GLU A 41 23.45 3.60 12.54
CA GLU A 41 23.99 3.17 11.24
C GLU A 41 23.29 1.87 10.83
N ILE A 42 22.59 1.91 9.71
CA ILE A 42 21.94 0.75 9.11
C ILE A 42 22.68 0.42 7.81
N ASP A 43 22.99 -0.85 7.59
CA ASP A 43 23.60 -1.31 6.34
C ASP A 43 22.73 -0.87 5.13
N PRO A 44 23.34 -0.24 4.10
CA PRO A 44 22.64 0.15 2.87
C PRO A 44 21.76 -0.95 2.29
N GLN A 45 22.18 -2.22 2.35
CA GLN A 45 21.40 -3.36 1.85
C GLN A 45 20.05 -3.51 2.56
N ILE A 46 19.96 -3.13 3.84
CA ILE A 46 18.71 -3.15 4.60
C ILE A 46 17.81 -2.00 4.16
N ILE A 47 18.39 -0.81 3.94
CA ILE A 47 17.67 0.36 3.43
C ILE A 47 17.09 0.05 2.04
N GLU A 48 17.90 -0.51 1.14
CA GLU A 48 17.47 -0.96 -0.18
C GLU A 48 16.35 -2.00 -0.10
N PHE A 49 16.47 -2.98 0.80
CA PHE A 49 15.45 -3.99 1.02
C PHE A 49 14.11 -3.36 1.43
N ILE A 50 14.12 -2.40 2.35
CA ILE A 50 12.90 -1.71 2.79
C ILE A 50 12.34 -0.84 1.65
N ALA A 51 13.17 -0.04 0.98
CA ALA A 51 12.75 0.85 -0.11
C ALA A 51 12.11 0.11 -1.30
N HIS A 52 12.53 -1.14 -1.56
CA HIS A 52 11.96 -1.99 -2.60
C HIS A 52 10.62 -2.62 -2.21
N ASN A 53 10.43 -3.00 -0.95
CA ASN A 53 9.25 -3.76 -0.50
C ASN A 53 8.09 -2.88 -0.01
N PHE A 54 8.36 -1.63 0.35
CA PHE A 54 7.38 -0.69 0.91
C PHE A 54 7.12 0.47 -0.05
N LYS A 55 6.16 0.29 -0.98
CA LYS A 55 5.86 1.27 -2.05
C LYS A 55 4.59 2.09 -1.81
N SER A 56 3.74 1.66 -0.88
CA SER A 56 2.37 2.15 -0.71
C SER A 56 2.26 3.48 0.02
N ASN A 57 3.04 3.68 1.09
CA ASN A 57 2.94 4.87 1.95
C ASN A 57 4.24 5.12 2.71
N VAL A 58 4.60 6.40 2.90
CA VAL A 58 5.72 6.83 3.76
C VAL A 58 5.58 6.31 5.19
N ARG A 59 4.35 6.21 5.72
CA ARG A 59 4.12 5.67 7.07
C ARG A 59 4.62 4.23 7.21
N ASP A 60 4.45 3.40 6.19
CA ASP A 60 4.88 2.00 6.24
C ASP A 60 6.42 1.91 6.21
N LEU A 61 7.08 2.81 5.45
CA LEU A 61 8.55 2.95 5.42
C LEU A 61 9.10 3.32 6.80
N GLU A 62 8.57 4.37 7.41
CA GLU A 62 9.02 4.81 8.73
C GLU A 62 8.71 3.77 9.81
N GLY A 63 7.54 3.12 9.72
CA GLY A 63 7.14 2.04 10.61
C GLY A 63 8.07 0.83 10.53
N ALA A 64 8.59 0.51 9.34
CA ALA A 64 9.57 -0.56 9.17
C ALA A 64 10.88 -0.27 9.94
N VAL A 65 11.40 0.96 9.84
CA VAL A 65 12.58 1.39 10.60
C VAL A 65 12.30 1.27 12.09
N ILE A 66 11.22 1.89 12.59
CA ILE A 66 10.87 1.87 14.02
C ILE A 66 10.73 0.44 14.55
N LYS A 67 10.10 -0.46 13.77
CA LYS A 67 9.94 -1.86 14.17
C LYS A 67 11.28 -2.59 14.27
N LEU A 68 12.21 -2.35 13.35
CA LEU A 68 13.56 -2.92 13.43
C LEU A 68 14.30 -2.43 14.67
N LEU A 69 14.24 -1.12 14.94
CA LEU A 69 14.89 -0.53 16.11
C LEU A 69 14.33 -1.07 17.42
N ALA A 70 13.00 -1.16 17.51
CA ALA A 70 12.33 -1.73 18.67
C ALA A 70 12.73 -3.21 18.87
N HIS A 71 12.83 -3.99 17.79
CA HIS A 71 13.26 -5.39 17.88
C HIS A 71 14.72 -5.51 18.35
N ALA A 72 15.64 -4.73 17.78
CA ALA A 72 17.04 -4.72 18.15
C ALA A 72 17.23 -4.30 19.62
N SER A 73 16.54 -3.24 20.06
CA SER A 73 16.56 -2.77 21.44
C SER A 73 16.02 -3.81 22.43
N LEU A 74 14.90 -4.48 22.11
CA LEU A 74 14.32 -5.50 22.99
C LEU A 74 15.18 -6.76 23.10
N GLN A 75 15.97 -7.07 22.07
CA GLN A 75 16.85 -8.24 22.03
C GLN A 75 18.29 -7.91 22.44
N ASN A 76 18.60 -6.65 22.77
CA ASN A 76 19.96 -6.14 23.01
C ASN A 76 20.93 -6.54 21.89
N ILE A 77 20.51 -6.31 20.64
CA ILE A 77 21.33 -6.55 19.45
C ILE A 77 21.84 -5.20 18.97
N ASP A 78 23.16 -5.06 18.92
CA ASP A 78 23.82 -3.81 18.49
C ASP A 78 23.83 -3.69 16.95
N ASP A 79 24.06 -4.80 16.24
CA ASP A 79 24.16 -4.83 14.78
C ASP A 79 22.93 -5.48 14.13
N ILE A 80 22.20 -4.69 13.33
CA ILE A 80 21.07 -5.17 12.55
C ILE A 80 21.58 -5.74 11.23
N ASP A 81 21.41 -7.05 11.02
CA ASP A 81 21.75 -7.70 9.75
C ASP A 81 20.52 -7.83 8.82
N LEU A 82 20.78 -8.07 7.53
CA LEU A 82 19.73 -8.23 6.52
C LEU A 82 18.82 -9.44 6.81
N ALA A 83 19.34 -10.49 7.45
CA ALA A 83 18.58 -11.69 7.76
C ALA A 83 17.53 -11.43 8.87
N MET A 84 17.91 -10.67 9.91
CA MET A 84 17.00 -10.17 10.93
C MET A 84 15.97 -9.25 10.31
N ALA A 85 16.40 -8.30 9.46
CA ALA A 85 15.49 -7.36 8.84
C ALA A 85 14.37 -8.04 8.05
N LYS A 86 14.74 -9.03 7.21
CA LYS A 86 13.78 -9.87 6.48
C LYS A 86 12.84 -10.64 7.39
N ARG A 87 13.32 -11.14 8.53
CA ARG A 87 12.52 -11.92 9.49
C ARG A 87 11.50 -11.04 10.21
N VAL A 88 11.94 -9.90 10.72
CA VAL A 88 11.13 -8.96 11.52
C VAL A 88 10.07 -8.26 10.66
N LEU A 89 10.43 -7.91 9.41
CA LEU A 89 9.55 -7.18 8.51
C LEU A 89 8.66 -8.08 7.64
N LYS A 90 8.83 -9.41 7.70
CA LYS A 90 8.13 -10.39 6.85
C LYS A 90 6.63 -10.14 6.72
N ASP A 91 5.94 -9.92 7.83
CA ASP A 91 4.48 -9.76 7.82
C ASP A 91 4.05 -8.42 7.23
N MET A 92 4.83 -7.35 7.47
CA MET A 92 4.56 -6.03 6.91
C MET A 92 4.77 -6.00 5.38
N VAL A 93 5.74 -6.76 4.88
CA VAL A 93 5.99 -6.91 3.42
C VAL A 93 4.89 -7.72 2.73
N LYS A 94 4.24 -8.66 3.43
CA LYS A 94 3.10 -9.40 2.86
C LYS A 94 1.88 -8.50 2.71
N ASP A 95 1.63 -7.66 3.70
CA ASP A 95 0.50 -6.72 3.66
C ASP A 95 0.65 -5.67 2.54
N SER A 96 1.88 -5.31 2.14
CA SER A 96 2.11 -4.39 1.02
C SER A 96 1.89 -4.99 -0.37
N ASN A 97 2.06 -6.31 -0.53
CA ASN A 97 1.93 -7.01 -1.82
C ASN A 97 0.51 -7.56 -2.12
N THR A 98 -0.41 -7.52 -1.16
CA THR A 98 -1.70 -8.22 -1.28
C THR A 98 -2.89 -7.27 -1.39
N GLN A 99 -2.77 -6.20 -2.18
CA GLN A 99 -3.95 -5.46 -2.58
C GLN A 99 -4.60 -6.15 -3.79
N ILE A 100 -5.61 -6.97 -3.50
CA ILE A 100 -6.47 -7.52 -4.54
C ILE A 100 -7.15 -6.34 -5.24
N SER A 101 -6.94 -6.21 -6.55
CA SER A 101 -7.57 -5.17 -7.36
C SER A 101 -8.99 -5.59 -7.78
N ILE A 102 -9.85 -4.59 -8.06
CA ILE A 102 -11.18 -4.83 -8.63
C ILE A 102 -11.06 -5.61 -9.94
N GLU A 103 -10.07 -5.29 -10.77
CA GLU A 103 -9.85 -5.95 -12.06
C GLU A 103 -9.48 -7.42 -11.90
N GLN A 104 -8.63 -7.76 -10.92
CA GLN A 104 -8.34 -9.15 -10.59
C GLN A 104 -9.60 -9.90 -10.15
N ILE A 105 -10.46 -9.29 -9.34
CA ILE A 105 -11.73 -9.90 -8.91
C ILE A 105 -12.67 -10.09 -10.10
N GLN A 106 -12.80 -9.08 -10.96
CA GLN A 106 -13.63 -9.17 -12.17
C GLN A 106 -13.15 -10.30 -13.07
N ASN A 107 -11.86 -10.38 -13.35
CA ASN A 107 -11.28 -11.45 -14.18
C ASN A 107 -11.54 -12.83 -13.58
N TYR A 108 -11.30 -13.01 -12.28
CA TYR A 108 -11.53 -14.28 -11.60
C TYR A 108 -12.98 -14.74 -11.65
N VAL A 109 -13.92 -13.82 -11.43
CA VAL A 109 -15.36 -14.13 -11.51
C VAL A 109 -15.75 -14.43 -12.95
N CYS A 110 -15.26 -13.66 -13.92
CA CYS A 110 -15.52 -13.87 -15.34
C CYS A 110 -15.02 -15.24 -15.82
N ASP A 111 -13.80 -15.62 -15.43
CA ASP A 111 -13.22 -16.92 -15.75
C ASP A 111 -14.04 -18.08 -15.15
N TYR A 112 -14.52 -17.93 -13.91
CA TYR A 112 -15.38 -18.92 -13.27
C TYR A 112 -16.72 -19.13 -14.00
N PHE A 113 -17.35 -18.05 -14.47
CA PHE A 113 -18.62 -18.12 -15.21
C PHE A 113 -18.46 -18.31 -16.73
N GLY A 114 -17.21 -18.34 -17.24
CA GLY A 114 -16.95 -18.42 -18.69
C GLY A 114 -17.43 -17.19 -19.47
N ILE A 115 -17.42 -16.01 -18.85
CA ILE A 115 -17.91 -14.76 -19.43
C ILE A 115 -16.72 -13.88 -19.82
N ASP A 116 -16.82 -13.19 -20.96
CA ASP A 116 -15.82 -12.18 -21.33
C ASP A 116 -15.91 -10.96 -20.39
N THR A 117 -14.77 -10.51 -19.87
CA THR A 117 -14.68 -9.40 -18.90
C THR A 117 -15.26 -8.09 -19.44
N ASN A 118 -15.25 -7.87 -20.76
CA ASN A 118 -15.86 -6.69 -21.37
C ASN A 118 -17.40 -6.73 -21.28
N LYS A 119 -18.02 -7.92 -21.36
CA LYS A 119 -19.48 -8.08 -21.27
C LYS A 119 -20.03 -7.69 -19.90
N VAL A 120 -19.23 -7.84 -18.84
CA VAL A 120 -19.62 -7.42 -17.50
C VAL A 120 -19.68 -5.89 -17.38
N ARG A 121 -18.98 -5.14 -18.23
CA ARG A 121 -19.03 -3.67 -18.30
C ARG A 121 -20.19 -3.14 -19.16
N GLU A 122 -20.74 -3.96 -20.05
CA GLU A 122 -21.83 -3.57 -20.95
C GLU A 122 -23.21 -3.47 -20.26
N LYS A 123 -24.06 -2.56 -20.74
CA LYS A 123 -25.47 -2.49 -20.32
C LYS A 123 -26.24 -3.67 -20.93
N THR A 124 -26.34 -4.75 -20.15
CA THR A 124 -27.12 -5.93 -20.48
C THR A 124 -27.90 -6.44 -19.27
N ARG A 125 -29.06 -7.06 -19.54
CA ARG A 125 -29.94 -7.67 -18.54
C ARG A 125 -29.92 -9.21 -18.59
N LYS A 126 -29.01 -9.81 -19.37
CA LYS A 126 -28.85 -11.28 -19.39
C LYS A 126 -28.49 -11.76 -17.99
N GLN A 127 -29.25 -12.73 -17.48
CA GLN A 127 -29.17 -13.19 -16.09
C GLN A 127 -27.74 -13.58 -15.68
N GLU A 128 -27.07 -14.40 -16.48
CA GLU A 128 -25.70 -14.87 -16.22
C GLU A 128 -24.69 -13.72 -16.04
N ILE A 129 -24.81 -12.66 -16.87
CA ILE A 129 -23.92 -11.49 -16.80
C ILE A 129 -24.24 -10.64 -15.58
N VAL A 130 -25.53 -10.51 -15.24
CA VAL A 130 -25.97 -9.76 -14.06
C VAL A 130 -25.50 -10.44 -12.77
N GLU A 131 -25.61 -11.77 -12.68
CA GLU A 131 -25.13 -12.54 -11.53
C GLU A 131 -23.61 -12.41 -11.35
N ALA A 132 -22.83 -12.60 -12.42
CA ALA A 132 -21.38 -12.41 -12.39
C ALA A 132 -21.00 -10.98 -11.95
N ARG A 133 -21.72 -9.96 -12.42
CA ARG A 133 -21.50 -8.56 -12.01
C ARG A 133 -21.78 -8.34 -10.52
N GLN A 134 -22.87 -8.89 -10.01
CA GLN A 134 -23.25 -8.74 -8.60
C GLN A 134 -22.23 -9.43 -7.68
N ILE A 135 -21.77 -10.62 -8.05
CA ILE A 135 -20.74 -11.35 -7.30
C ILE A 135 -19.41 -10.57 -7.33
N ALA A 136 -18.98 -10.09 -8.50
CA ALA A 136 -17.78 -9.28 -8.62
C ALA A 136 -17.86 -8.00 -7.78
N MET A 137 -19.01 -7.30 -7.77
CA MET A 137 -19.24 -6.13 -6.91
C MET A 137 -19.19 -6.49 -5.42
N PHE A 138 -19.85 -7.57 -5.02
CA PHE A 138 -19.85 -8.03 -3.63
C PHE A 138 -18.44 -8.37 -3.14
N LEU A 139 -17.69 -9.15 -3.93
CA LEU A 139 -16.31 -9.52 -3.62
C LEU A 139 -15.40 -8.28 -3.62
N SER A 140 -15.58 -7.36 -4.57
CA SER A 140 -14.83 -6.10 -4.59
C SER A 140 -15.06 -5.29 -3.32
N LYS A 141 -16.31 -5.17 -2.87
CA LYS A 141 -16.65 -4.50 -1.61
C LYS A 141 -16.09 -5.22 -0.38
N LYS A 142 -15.98 -6.54 -0.41
CA LYS A 142 -15.53 -7.37 0.71
C LYS A 142 -14.00 -7.41 0.83
N PHE A 143 -13.29 -7.46 -0.28
CA PHE A 143 -11.86 -7.73 -0.35
C PHE A 143 -11.01 -6.53 -0.80
N THR A 144 -11.64 -5.44 -1.22
CA THR A 144 -10.94 -4.20 -1.58
C THR A 144 -11.42 -3.03 -0.73
N LYS A 145 -10.55 -2.04 -0.53
CA LYS A 145 -10.89 -0.78 0.15
C LYS A 145 -11.55 0.25 -0.79
N SER A 146 -11.84 -0.13 -2.03
CA SER A 146 -12.44 0.76 -3.02
C SER A 146 -13.89 1.06 -2.65
N SER A 147 -14.21 2.35 -2.48
CA SER A 147 -15.60 2.78 -2.37
C SER A 147 -16.26 2.73 -3.75
N LEU A 148 -17.57 2.42 -3.75
CA LEU A 148 -18.45 2.42 -4.93
C LEU A 148 -18.52 3.79 -5.61
#